data_AF-A0A7S1PY04-F1
#
_entry.id   AF-A0A7S1PY04-F1
#
_cell.length_a   1.000
_cell.length_b   1.000
_cell.length_c   1.000
_cell.angle_alpha   90.00
_cell.angle_beta   90.00
_cell.angle_gamma   90.00
#
_symmetry.space_group_name_H-M   'P 1'
#
loop_
_entity.id
_entity.type
_entity.pdbx_description
1 polymer ?
#
loop_
_entity_poly.entity_id
_entity_poly.type
_entity_poly.pdbx_seq_one_letter_code
_entity_poly.pdbx_strand_id
1 'polypeptide(L)'
;RKLYEHPAGSTFVGPCPVESMERPDACAAHFEGKADADQCPQLSCSKALGVTFKLVCGGGCCPTCWAPDHVLAVDRHTALANPATVPPAPQAPPTCAGASCFEPVCAGGYEKGYVQGNCCYSCV
;
A
#
# COMPACT_ATOMS: atom_id res chain seq x y z
N ARG A 1 -14.86 -8.19 -6.57
CA ARG A 1 -15.56 -6.93 -6.20
C ARG A 1 -16.53 -6.59 -7.33
N LYS A 2 -17.74 -6.13 -7.02
CA LYS A 2 -18.73 -5.72 -8.03
C LYS A 2 -18.72 -4.19 -8.15
N LEU A 3 -18.93 -3.67 -9.35
CA LEU A 3 -19.11 -2.22 -9.54
C LEU A 3 -20.35 -1.77 -8.75
N TYR A 4 -20.24 -0.62 -8.09
CA TYR A 4 -21.36 0.00 -7.41
C TYR A 4 -22.29 0.65 -8.43
N GLU A 5 -23.57 0.42 -8.27
CA GLU A 5 -24.63 1.11 -9.01
C GLU A 5 -25.46 1.91 -8.01
N HIS A 6 -25.77 3.15 -8.37
CA HIS A 6 -26.65 3.96 -7.54
C HIS A 6 -28.04 3.30 -7.46
N PRO A 7 -28.70 3.34 -6.28
CA PRO A 7 -30.09 2.95 -6.17
C PRO A 7 -30.93 3.66 -7.23
N ALA A 8 -31.94 2.98 -7.78
CA ALA A 8 -32.71 3.48 -8.92
C ALA A 8 -33.26 4.91 -8.65
N GLY A 9 -32.81 5.88 -9.45
CA GLY A 9 -33.23 7.28 -9.35
C GLY A 9 -32.52 8.11 -8.28
N SER A 10 -31.55 7.54 -7.55
CA SER A 10 -30.76 8.27 -6.55
C SER A 10 -29.58 9.03 -7.18
N THR A 11 -29.30 10.21 -6.65
CA THR A 11 -28.11 11.02 -6.94
C THR A 11 -27.03 10.91 -5.86
N PHE A 12 -27.29 10.15 -4.78
CA PHE A 12 -26.39 10.00 -3.64
C PHE A 12 -25.79 8.60 -3.60
N VAL A 13 -24.63 8.48 -2.95
CA VAL A 13 -24.00 7.21 -2.63
C VAL A 13 -24.73 6.59 -1.45
N GLY A 14 -25.49 5.53 -1.72
CA GLY A 14 -26.16 4.70 -0.73
C GLY A 14 -25.39 3.42 -0.39
N PRO A 15 -25.97 2.57 0.48
CA PRO A 15 -25.40 1.28 0.85
C PRO A 15 -25.12 0.36 -0.33
N CYS A 16 -24.18 -0.55 -0.15
CA CYS A 16 -23.98 -1.67 -1.06
C CYS A 16 -25.17 -2.66 -1.02
N PRO A 17 -25.39 -3.46 -2.07
CA PRO A 17 -26.39 -4.52 -2.03
C PRO A 17 -26.13 -5.50 -0.89
N VAL A 18 -27.18 -5.94 -0.18
CA VAL A 18 -27.08 -6.78 1.02
C VAL A 18 -26.33 -8.08 0.74
N GLU A 19 -26.53 -8.67 -0.44
CA GLU A 19 -25.84 -9.89 -0.89
C GLU A 19 -24.34 -9.70 -1.16
N SER A 20 -23.86 -8.46 -1.20
CA SER A 20 -22.44 -8.13 -1.33
C SER A 20 -21.76 -7.76 -0.01
N MET A 21 -22.53 -7.73 1.09
CA MET A 21 -22.04 -7.45 2.44
C MET A 21 -21.64 -8.75 3.14
N GLU A 22 -20.50 -8.75 3.83
CA GLU A 22 -20.08 -9.89 4.65
C GLU A 22 -20.84 -9.99 5.97
N ARG A 23 -21.35 -8.85 6.47
CA ARG A 23 -22.03 -8.74 7.77
C ARG A 23 -23.28 -7.85 7.65
N PRO A 24 -24.34 -8.34 6.99
CA PRO A 24 -25.53 -7.52 6.69
C PRO A 24 -26.21 -6.99 7.95
N ASP A 25 -26.30 -7.80 9.02
CA ASP A 25 -26.94 -7.38 10.29
C ASP A 25 -26.20 -6.22 10.96
N ALA A 26 -24.87 -6.24 10.91
CA ALA A 26 -24.04 -5.15 11.44
C ALA A 26 -24.18 -3.88 10.61
N CYS A 27 -24.31 -4.01 9.29
CA CYS A 27 -24.57 -2.88 8.41
C CYS A 27 -25.97 -2.29 8.66
N ALA A 28 -26.99 -3.12 8.84
CA ALA A 28 -28.34 -2.67 9.18
C ALA A 28 -28.35 -1.85 10.49
N ALA A 29 -27.68 -2.35 11.54
CA ALA A 29 -27.52 -1.61 12.80
C ALA A 29 -26.75 -0.28 12.61
N HIS A 30 -25.77 -0.24 11.70
CA HIS A 30 -25.04 0.99 11.39
C HIS A 30 -25.90 2.06 10.69
N PHE A 31 -26.93 1.64 9.96
CA PHE A 31 -27.82 2.51 9.20
C PHE A 31 -29.05 2.97 9.99
N GLU A 32 -29.32 2.35 11.14
CA GLU A 32 -30.49 2.66 11.96
C GLU A 32 -30.55 4.14 12.33
N GLY A 33 -31.72 4.75 12.08
CA GLY A 33 -31.98 6.16 12.37
C GLY A 33 -31.33 7.17 11.41
N LYS A 34 -30.61 6.72 10.37
CA LYS A 34 -30.01 7.59 9.35
C LYS A 34 -30.92 7.69 8.11
N ALA A 35 -31.00 8.89 7.54
CA ALA A 35 -31.57 9.06 6.21
C ALA A 35 -30.70 8.37 5.16
N ASP A 36 -31.28 7.98 4.03
CA ASP A 36 -30.58 7.20 3.00
C ASP A 36 -29.28 7.87 2.50
N ALA A 37 -29.27 9.21 2.39
CA ALA A 37 -28.09 9.98 1.99
C ALA A 37 -26.99 10.04 3.07
N ASP A 38 -27.32 9.76 4.33
CA ASP A 38 -26.42 9.80 5.47
C ASP A 38 -25.92 8.40 5.88
N GLN A 39 -26.49 7.34 5.29
CA GLN A 39 -26.08 5.96 5.56
C GLN A 39 -24.64 5.68 5.11
N CYS A 40 -24.21 6.32 4.02
CA CYS A 40 -22.87 6.19 3.48
C CYS A 40 -22.24 7.56 3.14
N PRO A 41 -20.91 7.68 3.20
CA PRO A 41 -20.23 8.90 2.77
C PRO A 41 -20.49 9.20 1.29
N GLN A 42 -20.72 10.49 0.99
CA GLN A 42 -20.88 10.98 -0.38
C GLN A 42 -19.50 11.08 -1.05
N LEU A 43 -19.08 10.00 -1.70
CA LEU A 43 -17.75 9.85 -2.28
C LEU A 43 -17.69 10.25 -3.75
N SER A 44 -16.64 10.99 -4.11
CA SER A 44 -16.17 11.17 -5.49
C SER A 44 -14.79 10.53 -5.63
N CYS A 45 -14.67 9.55 -6.52
CA CYS A 45 -13.41 8.82 -6.68
C CYS A 45 -12.37 9.63 -7.45
N SER A 46 -11.18 9.77 -6.85
CA SER A 46 -10.07 10.49 -7.44
C SER A 46 -9.39 9.70 -8.56
N LYS A 47 -8.52 10.40 -9.31
CA LYS A 47 -7.67 9.83 -10.34
C LYS A 47 -6.23 9.80 -9.85
N ALA A 48 -5.55 8.68 -9.99
CA ALA A 48 -4.12 8.56 -9.69
C ALA A 48 -3.42 7.78 -10.80
N LEU A 49 -2.19 8.20 -11.17
CA LEU A 49 -1.38 7.55 -12.21
C LEU A 49 -2.14 7.33 -13.54
N GLY A 50 -3.00 8.26 -13.91
CA GLY A 50 -3.81 8.14 -15.14
C GLY A 50 -5.07 7.28 -14.98
N VAL A 51 -5.27 6.60 -13.85
CA VAL A 51 -6.38 5.67 -13.58
C VAL A 51 -7.43 6.35 -12.71
N THR A 52 -8.66 6.41 -13.20
CA THR A 52 -9.81 6.87 -12.40
C THR A 52 -10.36 5.69 -11.60
N PHE A 53 -10.43 5.86 -10.28
CA PHE A 53 -10.96 4.85 -9.38
C PHE A 53 -12.48 4.76 -9.55
N LYS A 54 -13.04 3.58 -9.33
CA LYS A 54 -14.50 3.35 -9.42
C LYS A 54 -15.03 2.96 -8.06
N LEU A 55 -16.27 3.35 -7.76
CA LEU A 55 -16.98 2.84 -6.59
C LEU A 55 -17.26 1.35 -6.78
N VAL A 56 -16.91 0.55 -5.78
CA VAL A 56 -17.13 -0.89 -5.77
C VAL A 56 -17.68 -1.36 -4.43
N CYS A 57 -18.50 -2.40 -4.50
CA CYS A 57 -18.92 -3.19 -3.35
C CYS A 57 -18.05 -4.44 -3.24
N GLY A 58 -17.49 -4.64 -2.05
CA GLY A 58 -16.45 -5.64 -1.81
C GLY A 58 -16.45 -6.18 -0.38
N GLY A 59 -17.62 -6.39 0.21
CA GLY A 59 -17.80 -6.99 1.55
C GLY A 59 -18.22 -6.01 2.64
N GLY A 60 -17.95 -4.71 2.46
CA GLY A 60 -18.35 -3.66 3.40
C GLY A 60 -19.79 -3.15 3.21
N CYS A 61 -20.27 -2.36 4.17
CA CYS A 61 -21.60 -1.76 4.16
C CYS A 61 -21.78 -0.69 3.07
N CYS A 62 -20.73 0.09 2.79
CA CYS A 62 -20.72 1.18 1.83
C CYS A 62 -19.72 0.92 0.71
N PRO A 63 -19.93 1.48 -0.49
CA PRO A 63 -18.99 1.34 -1.58
C PRO A 63 -17.69 2.10 -1.29
N THR A 64 -16.61 1.66 -1.92
CA THR A 64 -15.27 2.26 -1.77
C THR A 64 -14.67 2.55 -3.13
N CYS A 65 -13.83 3.58 -3.22
CA CYS A 65 -13.07 3.87 -4.42
C CYS A 65 -11.93 2.88 -4.58
N TRP A 66 -11.93 2.16 -5.70
CA TRP A 66 -10.97 1.10 -5.95
C TRP A 66 -10.61 1.01 -7.44
N ALA A 67 -9.39 0.58 -7.71
CA ALA A 67 -8.91 0.18 -9.02
C ALA A 67 -8.13 -1.14 -8.89
N PRO A 68 -8.13 -2.02 -9.90
CA PRO A 68 -7.33 -3.24 -9.86
C PRO A 68 -5.82 -2.95 -9.82
N ASP A 69 -5.07 -3.72 -9.04
CA ASP A 69 -3.60 -3.58 -8.90
C ASP A 69 -2.85 -3.67 -10.24
N HIS A 70 -3.33 -4.46 -11.21
CA HIS A 70 -2.70 -4.54 -12.53
C HIS A 70 -3.00 -3.32 -13.42
N VAL A 71 -4.02 -2.52 -13.08
CA VAL A 71 -4.34 -1.26 -13.76
C VAL A 71 -3.61 -0.11 -13.09
N LEU A 72 -3.57 -0.12 -11.75
CA LEU A 72 -2.79 0.81 -10.95
C LEU A 72 -1.45 0.16 -10.57
N ALA A 73 -0.52 0.15 -11.52
CA ALA A 73 0.84 -0.39 -11.33
C ALA A 73 1.66 0.50 -10.37
N VAL A 74 1.26 0.54 -9.10
CA VAL A 74 2.11 0.96 -7.99
C VAL A 74 2.97 -0.24 -7.67
N ASP A 75 4.08 -0.38 -8.40
CA ASP A 75 5.06 -1.40 -8.09
C ASP A 75 5.65 -1.11 -6.70
N ARG A 76 5.11 -1.78 -5.69
CA ARG A 76 5.59 -1.73 -4.31
C ARG A 76 6.94 -2.42 -4.11
N HIS A 77 7.49 -3.04 -5.16
CA HIS A 77 8.78 -3.73 -5.18
C HIS A 77 9.85 -3.00 -5.99
N THR A 78 9.65 -1.72 -6.35
CA THR A 78 10.72 -0.88 -6.93
C THR A 78 11.89 -0.60 -5.98
N ALA A 79 11.84 -1.12 -4.75
CA ALA A 79 12.93 -1.04 -3.76
C ALA A 79 14.18 -1.86 -4.12
N LEU A 80 14.32 -2.34 -5.37
CA LEU A 80 15.52 -3.07 -5.81
C LEU A 80 16.74 -2.15 -5.99
N ALA A 81 16.54 -0.86 -6.21
CA ALA A 81 17.61 0.14 -6.24
C ALA A 81 17.53 1.03 -5.00
N ASN A 82 18.24 0.64 -3.93
CA ASN A 82 18.47 1.53 -2.81
C ASN A 82 19.70 2.39 -3.13
N PRO A 83 19.56 3.71 -3.39
CA PRO A 83 20.69 4.57 -3.73
C PRO A 83 21.70 4.74 -2.58
N ALA A 84 21.36 4.32 -1.37
CA ALA A 84 22.25 4.36 -0.22
C ALA A 84 23.20 3.15 -0.12
N THR A 85 23.06 2.15 -0.99
CA THR A 85 23.98 1.01 -0.97
C THR A 85 25.33 1.38 -1.58
N VAL A 86 26.40 0.84 -0.99
CA VAL A 86 27.77 0.93 -1.48
C VAL A 86 28.26 -0.47 -1.87
N PRO A 87 29.28 -0.59 -2.74
CA PRO A 87 29.88 -1.88 -3.05
C PRO A 87 30.45 -2.57 -1.78
N PRO A 88 30.47 -3.91 -1.74
CA PRO A 88 31.23 -4.67 -0.76
C PRO A 88 32.71 -4.25 -0.73
N ALA A 89 33.38 -4.50 0.40
CA ALA A 89 34.80 -4.22 0.52
C ALA A 89 35.59 -5.04 -0.53
N PRO A 90 36.64 -4.49 -1.17
CA PRO A 90 37.43 -5.22 -2.18
C PRO A 90 38.06 -6.52 -1.66
N GLN A 91 38.30 -6.60 -0.34
CA GLN A 91 38.87 -7.76 0.36
C GLN A 91 37.80 -8.77 0.82
N ALA A 92 36.52 -8.53 0.52
CA ALA A 92 35.42 -9.40 0.91
C ALA A 92 35.56 -10.78 0.24
N PRO A 93 35.23 -11.88 0.95
CA PRO A 93 35.25 -13.21 0.36
C PRO A 93 34.20 -13.35 -0.75
N PRO A 94 34.41 -14.27 -1.73
CA PRO A 94 33.44 -14.50 -2.81
C PRO A 94 32.02 -14.86 -2.35
N THR A 95 31.88 -15.39 -1.13
CA THR A 95 30.59 -15.66 -0.48
C THR A 95 29.74 -14.40 -0.24
N CYS A 96 30.33 -13.21 -0.34
CA CYS A 96 29.65 -11.92 -0.23
C CYS A 96 28.98 -11.46 -1.54
N ALA A 97 28.95 -12.29 -2.58
CA ALA A 97 28.23 -11.98 -3.82
C ALA A 97 26.74 -11.69 -3.52
N GLY A 98 26.27 -10.51 -3.94
CA GLY A 98 24.90 -10.05 -3.69
C GLY A 98 24.68 -9.33 -2.35
N ALA A 99 25.72 -9.14 -1.54
CA ALA A 99 25.62 -8.37 -0.30
C ALA A 99 25.23 -6.91 -0.58
N SER A 100 24.28 -6.40 0.21
CA SER A 100 23.92 -4.98 0.22
C SER A 100 24.65 -4.29 1.37
N CYS A 101 25.69 -3.53 1.05
CA CYS A 101 26.45 -2.76 2.02
C CYS A 101 25.98 -1.32 2.08
N PHE A 102 26.24 -0.65 3.20
CA PHE A 102 25.93 0.77 3.42
C PHE A 102 27.17 1.50 3.93
N GLU A 103 27.24 2.81 3.71
CA GLU A 103 28.33 3.62 4.26
C GLU A 103 28.20 3.68 5.79
N PRO A 104 29.20 3.20 6.56
CA PRO A 104 29.13 3.22 8.00
C PRO A 104 29.31 4.65 8.53
N VAL A 105 28.48 5.04 9.50
CA VAL A 105 28.64 6.28 10.25
C VAL A 105 29.34 5.96 11.56
N CYS A 106 30.61 6.32 11.68
CA CYS A 106 31.43 5.97 12.85
C CYS A 106 31.31 6.99 13.98
N ALA A 107 31.24 6.48 15.21
CA ALA A 107 31.32 7.29 16.41
C ALA A 107 32.74 7.86 16.59
N GLY A 108 32.88 8.92 17.39
CA GLY A 108 34.18 9.54 17.65
C GLY A 108 35.21 8.54 18.20
N GLY A 109 36.40 8.52 17.61
CA GLY A 109 37.46 7.57 17.96
C GLY A 109 37.48 6.29 17.12
N TYR A 110 36.54 6.12 16.18
CA TYR A 110 36.51 5.00 15.24
C TYR A 110 36.54 5.50 13.80
N GLU A 111 37.18 4.73 12.92
CA GLU A 111 37.27 5.03 11.49
C GLU A 111 36.70 3.88 10.66
N LYS A 112 36.34 4.19 9.41
CA LYS A 112 35.92 3.18 8.44
C LYS A 112 37.09 2.24 8.15
N GLY A 113 36.94 0.95 8.47
CA GLY A 113 37.94 -0.07 8.20
C GLY A 113 37.34 -1.42 7.82
N TYR A 114 38.17 -2.25 7.18
CA TYR A 114 37.79 -3.60 6.80
C TYR A 114 38.13 -4.57 7.94
N VAL A 115 37.16 -5.43 8.28
CA VAL A 115 37.34 -6.54 9.23
C VAL A 115 37.34 -7.83 8.46
N GLN A 116 38.34 -8.68 8.67
CA GLN A 116 38.50 -9.93 7.94
C GLN A 116 37.26 -10.82 8.11
N GLY A 117 36.67 -11.23 6.99
CA GLY A 117 35.47 -12.08 6.96
C GLY A 117 34.16 -11.31 6.79
N ASN A 118 34.17 -9.98 6.96
CA ASN A 118 32.99 -9.15 6.69
C ASN A 118 32.84 -8.87 5.19
N CYS A 119 31.60 -8.67 4.74
CA CYS A 119 31.31 -8.22 3.38
C CYS A 119 31.43 -6.70 3.21
N CYS A 120 31.11 -5.95 4.27
CA CYS A 120 31.03 -4.49 4.26
C CYS A 120 32.09 -3.89 5.18
N TYR A 121 32.39 -2.60 4.99
CA TYR A 121 33.20 -1.86 5.95
C TYR A 121 32.51 -1.76 7.31
N SER A 122 33.31 -1.69 8.36
CA SER A 122 32.89 -1.52 9.75
C SER A 122 33.59 -0.31 10.36
N CYS A 123 33.13 0.15 11.51
CA CYS A 123 33.86 1.15 12.30
C CYS A 123 34.84 0.42 13.22
N VAL A 124 36.13 0.73 13.09
CA VAL A 124 37.25 0.10 13.80
C VAL A 124 38.15 1.13 14.44
#